data_AF-A0A519UQ12-F1
#
_entry.id   AF-A0A519UQ12-F1
#
_cell.length_a   1.000
_cell.length_b   1.000
_cell.length_c   1.000
_cell.angle_alpha   90.00
_cell.angle_beta   90.00
_cell.angle_gamma   90.00
#
_symmetry.space_group_name_H-M   'P 1'
#
loop_
_entity.id
_entity.type
_entity.pdbx_description
1 polymer ?
#
loop_
_entity_poly.entity_id
_entity_poly.type
_entity_poly.pdbx_seq_one_letter_code
_entity_poly.pdbx_strand_id
1 'polypeptide(L)'
;MLELLTGTLLLSLLHAAIPNHWAPVLAVARAERWPLGRAVGLTAVAGLAHVLSTVGLGLALGLLGWRLSARFAQAAGWAAPALLVGIGLLYALSGPGHAHPEPAPARRPR
;
A
#
# COMPACT_ATOMS: atom_id res chain seq x y z
N MET A 1 -19.86 -6.71 15.96
CA MET A 1 -18.77 -5.86 16.52
C MET A 1 -17.49 -6.66 16.72
N LEU A 2 -17.53 -7.75 17.49
CA LEU A 2 -16.38 -8.66 17.63
C LEU A 2 -15.83 -9.15 16.28
N GLU A 3 -16.69 -9.64 15.37
CA GLU A 3 -16.26 -10.08 14.02
C GLU A 3 -15.48 -9.01 13.24
N LEU A 4 -15.94 -7.75 13.28
CA LEU A 4 -15.27 -6.64 12.58
C LEU A 4 -13.93 -6.31 13.22
N LEU A 5 -13.86 -6.32 14.55
CA LEU A 5 -12.62 -6.09 15.29
C LEU A 5 -11.61 -7.20 15.02
N THR A 6 -12.04 -8.45 15.08
CA THR A 6 -11.18 -9.60 14.80
C THR A 6 -10.71 -9.60 13.34
N GLY A 7 -11.62 -9.40 12.38
CA GLY A 7 -11.28 -9.35 10.97
C GLY A 7 -10.32 -8.21 10.61
N THR A 8 -10.55 -7.01 11.15
CA THR A 8 -9.66 -5.87 10.91
C THR A 8 -8.29 -6.04 11.58
N LEU A 9 -8.25 -6.62 12.79
CA LEU A 9 -6.99 -6.94 13.46
C LEU A 9 -6.19 -7.96 12.64
N LEU A 10 -6.80 -9.07 12.25
CA LEU A 10 -6.15 -10.11 11.45
C LEU A 10 -5.66 -9.58 10.12
N LEU A 11 -6.48 -8.80 9.41
CA LEU A 11 -6.10 -8.17 8.15
C LEU A 11 -4.91 -7.22 8.33
N SER A 12 -4.90 -6.43 9.40
CA SER A 12 -3.81 -5.49 9.70
C SER A 12 -2.49 -6.23 9.97
N LEU A 13 -2.54 -7.32 10.75
CA LEU A 13 -1.38 -8.16 11.02
C LEU A 13 -0.85 -8.84 9.75
N LEU A 14 -1.76 -9.42 8.96
CA LEU A 14 -1.39 -10.10 7.71
C LEU A 14 -0.80 -9.12 6.69
N HIS A 15 -1.37 -7.92 6.58
CA HIS A 15 -0.87 -6.86 5.71
C HIS A 15 0.54 -6.41 6.11
N ALA A 16 0.78 -6.20 7.40
CA ALA A 16 2.10 -5.84 7.92
C ALA A 16 3.15 -6.95 7.72
N ALA A 17 2.72 -8.22 7.66
CA ALA A 17 3.60 -9.35 7.38
C ALA A 17 4.09 -9.38 5.91
N ILE A 18 3.39 -8.71 4.98
CA ILE A 18 3.78 -8.66 3.57
C ILE A 18 5.17 -8.01 3.46
N PRO A 19 6.12 -8.62 2.71
CA PRO A 19 7.51 -8.16 2.66
C PRO A 19 7.67 -6.70 2.24
N ASN A 20 6.70 -6.12 1.54
CA ASN A 20 6.81 -4.75 1.04
C ASN A 20 6.97 -3.70 2.17
N HIS A 21 6.56 -4.02 3.41
CA HIS A 21 6.66 -3.09 4.55
C HIS A 21 8.02 -3.14 5.27
N TRP A 22 8.63 -4.32 5.39
CA TRP A 22 9.85 -4.51 6.21
C TRP A 22 11.08 -4.92 5.39
N ALA A 23 10.91 -5.55 4.22
CA ALA A 23 12.03 -6.01 3.40
C ALA A 23 12.95 -4.88 2.91
N PRO A 24 12.44 -3.67 2.55
CA PRO A 24 13.31 -2.56 2.18
C PRO A 24 14.24 -2.14 3.33
N VAL A 25 13.72 -2.06 4.56
CA VAL A 25 14.52 -1.71 5.75
C VAL A 25 15.55 -2.80 6.04
N LEU A 26 15.18 -4.07 5.88
CA LEU A 26 16.10 -5.19 6.05
C LEU A 26 17.21 -5.21 4.98
N ALA A 27 16.89 -4.85 3.73
CA ALA A 27 17.88 -4.73 2.66
C ALA A 27 18.92 -3.64 2.99
N VAL A 28 18.47 -2.47 3.45
CA VAL A 28 19.35 -1.39 3.91
C VAL A 28 20.17 -1.83 5.13
N ALA A 29 19.54 -2.46 6.12
CA ALA A 29 20.22 -2.94 7.31
C ALA A 29 21.34 -3.95 6.98
N ARG A 30 21.14 -4.81 5.97
CA ARG A 30 22.17 -5.73 5.49
C ARG A 30 23.32 -5.01 4.78
N ALA A 31 23.00 -4.05 3.91
CA ALA A 31 24.01 -3.26 3.20
C ALA A 31 24.89 -2.46 4.17
N GLU A 32 24.27 -1.87 5.20
CA GLU A 32 24.94 -1.03 6.20
C GLU A 32 25.45 -1.82 7.43
N ARG A 33 25.31 -3.14 7.45
CA ARG A 33 25.69 -4.04 8.56
C ARG A 33 25.12 -3.61 9.93
N TRP A 34 23.86 -3.17 9.95
CA TRP A 34 23.19 -2.78 11.19
C TRP A 34 22.89 -3.99 12.08
N PRO A 35 22.94 -3.83 13.41
CA PRO A 35 22.42 -4.85 14.32
C PRO A 35 20.91 -5.01 14.13
N LEU A 36 20.41 -6.25 14.26
CA LEU A 36 18.99 -6.57 14.04
C LEU A 36 18.05 -5.67 14.87
N GLY A 37 18.41 -5.37 16.12
CA GLY A 37 17.62 -4.48 16.98
C GLY A 37 17.41 -3.07 16.41
N ARG A 38 18.41 -2.53 15.69
CA ARG A 38 18.27 -1.23 15.00
C ARG A 38 17.29 -1.33 13.84
N ALA A 39 17.40 -2.36 13.01
CA ALA A 39 16.49 -2.57 11.87
C ALA A 39 15.03 -2.74 12.33
N VAL A 40 14.80 -3.54 13.37
CA VAL A 40 13.47 -3.75 13.95
C VAL A 40 12.92 -2.45 14.55
N GLY A 41 13.74 -1.71 15.31
CA GLY A 41 13.32 -0.44 15.90
C GLY A 41 12.93 0.61 14.85
N LEU A 42 13.75 0.77 13.80
CA LEU A 42 13.41 1.67 12.69
C LEU A 42 12.15 1.24 11.94
N THR A 43 11.99 -0.06 11.68
CA THR A 43 10.79 -0.59 11.02
C THR A 43 9.54 -0.32 11.86
N ALA A 44 9.62 -0.50 13.19
CA ALA A 44 8.52 -0.25 14.10
C ALA A 44 8.13 1.25 14.15
N VAL A 45 9.12 2.16 14.24
CA VAL A 45 8.87 3.61 14.24
C VAL A 45 8.27 4.07 12.90
N ALA A 46 8.83 3.62 11.79
CA ALA A 46 8.32 3.96 10.45
C ALA A 46 6.90 3.42 10.25
N GLY A 47 6.63 2.18 10.64
CA GLY A 47 5.30 1.58 10.60
C GLY A 47 4.30 2.33 11.48
N LEU A 48 4.68 2.72 12.69
CA LEU A 48 3.82 3.50 13.57
C LEU A 48 3.51 4.89 13.00
N ALA A 49 4.53 5.59 12.49
CA ALA A 49 4.34 6.88 11.83
C ALA A 49 3.41 6.75 10.61
N HIS A 50 3.58 5.70 9.81
CA HIS A 50 2.72 5.39 8.69
C HIS A 50 1.26 5.18 9.13
N VAL A 51 1.01 4.30 10.10
CA VAL A 51 -0.36 4.03 10.62
C VAL A 51 -0.99 5.27 11.21
N LEU A 52 -0.28 6.03 12.03
CA LEU A 52 -0.81 7.26 12.64
C LEU A 52 -1.15 8.31 11.58
N SER A 53 -0.31 8.44 10.54
CA SER A 53 -0.56 9.38 9.44
C SER A 53 -1.80 9.00 8.63
N THR A 54 -1.98 7.72 8.31
CA THR A 54 -3.13 7.26 7.51
C THR A 54 -4.43 7.32 8.31
N VAL A 55 -4.40 6.95 9.60
CA VAL A 55 -5.56 7.12 10.50
C VAL A 55 -5.90 8.59 10.67
N GLY A 56 -4.90 9.45 10.90
CA GLY A 56 -5.10 10.90 11.03
C GLY A 56 -5.73 11.52 9.78
N LEU A 57 -5.22 11.18 8.59
CA LEU A 57 -5.80 11.61 7.31
C LEU A 57 -7.22 11.06 7.13
N GLY A 58 -7.45 9.79 7.44
CA GLY A 58 -8.78 9.17 7.36
C GLY A 58 -9.80 9.86 8.25
N LEU A 59 -9.42 10.20 9.49
CA LEU A 59 -10.28 10.95 10.42
C LEU A 59 -10.55 12.37 9.91
N ALA A 60 -9.52 13.08 9.43
CA ALA A 60 -9.66 14.44 8.91
C ALA A 60 -10.59 14.47 7.68
N LEU A 61 -10.35 13.59 6.71
CA LEU A 61 -11.19 13.46 5.51
C LEU A 61 -12.59 12.96 5.85
N GLY A 62 -12.73 12.05 6.81
CA GLY A 62 -14.03 11.57 7.30
C GLY A 62 -14.86 12.68 7.92
N LEU A 63 -14.24 13.52 8.76
CA LEU A 63 -14.90 14.68 9.37
C LEU A 63 -15.29 15.72 8.30
N LEU A 64 -14.39 16.01 7.36
CA LEU A 64 -14.68 16.92 6.25
C LEU A 64 -15.83 16.39 5.38
N GLY A 65 -15.79 15.10 5.03
CA GLY A 65 -16.83 14.42 4.28
C GLY A 65 -18.17 14.45 4.99
N TRP A 66 -18.20 14.26 6.32
CA TRP A 66 -19.42 14.38 7.11
C TRP A 66 -20.01 15.79 7.08
N ARG A 67 -19.17 16.82 7.18
CA ARG A 67 -19.59 18.23 7.09
C ARG A 67 -20.10 18.61 5.69
N LEU A 68 -19.53 18.03 4.64
CA LEU A 68 -19.90 18.32 3.25
C LEU A 68 -21.04 17.44 2.72
N SER A 69 -21.36 16.31 3.37
CA SER A 69 -22.35 15.34 2.86
C SER A 69 -23.73 15.96 2.64
N ALA A 70 -24.15 16.90 3.51
CA ALA A 70 -25.43 17.58 3.39
C ALA A 70 -25.60 18.38 2.08
N ARG A 71 -24.49 18.80 1.44
CA ARG A 71 -24.51 19.59 0.18
C ARG A 71 -24.01 18.81 -1.03
N PHE A 72 -23.20 17.77 -0.83
CA PHE A 72 -22.48 17.09 -1.91
C PHE A 72 -22.67 15.57 -1.93
N ALA A 73 -23.60 15.00 -1.15
CA ALA A 73 -23.89 13.55 -1.15
C ALA A 73 -24.11 12.99 -2.56
N GLN A 74 -24.83 13.72 -3.41
CA GLN A 74 -25.11 13.27 -4.77
C GLN A 74 -23.87 13.38 -5.67
N ALA A 75 -23.06 14.44 -5.53
CA ALA A 75 -21.82 14.63 -6.30
C ALA A 75 -20.75 13.59 -5.94
N ALA A 76 -20.54 13.33 -4.64
CA ALA A 76 -19.59 12.34 -4.16
C ALA A 76 -19.94 10.90 -4.63
N GLY A 77 -21.25 10.59 -4.68
CA GLY A 77 -21.75 9.27 -5.06
C GLY A 77 -21.39 8.84 -6.49
N TRP A 78 -21.30 9.77 -7.44
CA TRP A 78 -20.90 9.46 -8.82
C TRP A 78 -19.46 9.89 -9.15
N ALA A 79 -18.93 10.93 -8.53
CA ALA A 79 -17.58 11.43 -8.82
C ALA A 79 -16.49 10.44 -8.42
N ALA A 80 -16.61 9.80 -7.25
CA ALA A 80 -15.66 8.81 -6.78
C ALA A 80 -15.57 7.57 -7.71
N PRO A 81 -16.68 6.89 -8.05
CA PRO A 81 -16.61 5.76 -8.98
C PRO A 81 -16.21 6.19 -10.39
N ALA A 82 -16.65 7.36 -10.88
CA ALA A 82 -16.24 7.85 -12.19
C ALA A 82 -14.73 8.12 -12.27
N LEU A 83 -14.13 8.70 -11.23
CA LEU A 83 -12.69 8.95 -11.16
C LEU A 83 -11.91 7.63 -11.12
N LEU A 84 -12.34 6.65 -10.32
CA LEU A 84 -11.73 5.32 -10.25
C LEU A 84 -11.78 4.59 -11.59
N VAL A 85 -12.95 4.61 -12.25
CA VAL A 85 -13.11 4.02 -13.59
C VAL A 85 -12.23 4.74 -14.62
N GLY A 86 -12.15 6.07 -14.57
CA GLY A 86 -11.29 6.87 -15.44
C GLY A 86 -9.81 6.55 -15.25
N ILE A 87 -9.31 6.49 -14.01
CA ILE A 87 -7.92 6.11 -13.72
C ILE A 87 -7.64 4.68 -14.18
N GLY A 88 -8.58 3.75 -13.95
CA GLY A 88 -8.46 2.37 -14.40
C GLY A 88 -8.38 2.24 -15.93
N LEU A 89 -9.22 3.00 -16.65
CA LEU A 89 -9.19 3.08 -18.11
C LEU A 89 -7.88 3.69 -18.61
N LEU A 90 -7.43 4.80 -18.02
CA LEU A 90 -6.15 5.39 -18.35
C LEU A 90 -5.03 4.37 -18.16
N TYR A 91 -4.96 3.68 -17.02
CA TYR A 91 -3.96 2.64 -16.76
C TYR A 91 -4.03 1.50 -17.79
N ALA A 92 -5.23 0.98 -18.09
CA ALA A 92 -5.43 -0.10 -19.06
C ALA A 92 -5.00 0.30 -20.49
N LEU A 93 -5.11 1.58 -20.83
CA LEU A 93 -4.76 2.13 -22.15
C LEU A 93 -3.33 2.69 -22.21
N SER A 94 -2.60 2.76 -21.08
CA SER A 94 -1.33 3.48 -20.94
C SER A 94 -0.09 2.75 -21.46
N GLY A 95 -0.14 1.49 -21.93
CA GLY A 95 1.09 0.91 -22.49
C GLY A 95 1.00 -0.45 -23.17
N PRO A 96 1.94 -0.74 -24.11
CA PRO A 96 2.04 -2.03 -24.78
C PRO A 96 2.38 -3.12 -23.76
N GLY A 97 1.71 -4.27 -23.87
CA GLY A 97 1.96 -5.44 -23.03
C GLY A 97 3.45 -5.79 -22.94
N HIS A 98 3.88 -6.27 -21.78
CA HIS A 98 5.27 -6.64 -21.53
C HIS A 98 5.72 -7.69 -22.56
N ALA A 99 6.67 -7.32 -23.43
CA ALA A 99 7.38 -8.27 -24.27
C ALA A 99 8.46 -8.94 -23.41
N HIS A 100 8.31 -10.23 -23.13
CA HIS A 100 9.36 -11.00 -22.50
C HIS A 100 10.54 -11.14 -23.48
N PRO A 101 11.76 -10.74 -23.12
CA PRO A 101 12.95 -11.05 -23.91
C PRO A 101 13.13 -12.57 -23.99
N GLU A 102 13.34 -13.10 -25.19
CA GLU A 102 13.59 -14.52 -25.38
C GLU A 102 14.86 -14.94 -24.61
N PRO A 103 14.85 -16.04 -23.84
CA PRO A 103 16.03 -16.50 -23.12
C PRO A 103 17.17 -16.82 -24.10
N ALA A 104 18.38 -16.32 -23.82
CA ALA A 104 19.55 -16.64 -24.61
C ALA A 104 19.82 -18.17 -24.60
N PRO A 105 20.17 -18.78 -25.75
CA PRO A 105 20.40 -20.23 -25.81
C PRO A 105 21.57 -20.64 -24.92
N ALA A 106 21.34 -21.69 -24.12
CA ALA A 106 22.32 -22.22 -23.18
C ALA A 106 23.58 -22.72 -23.92
N ARG A 107 24.75 -22.16 -23.57
CA ARG A 107 26.04 -22.67 -24.06
C ARG A 107 26.35 -24.02 -23.42
N ARG A 108 26.53 -25.06 -24.24
CA ARG A 108 26.98 -26.39 -23.76
C ARG A 108 28.45 -26.32 -23.28
N PRO A 109 28.80 -26.88 -22.11
CA PRO A 109 30.20 -27.05 -21.71
C PRO A 109 30.89 -28.10 -22.61
N ARG A 110 32.17 -27.84 -22.93
CA ARG A 110 33.07 -28.72 -23.68
C ARG A 110 33.76 -29.72 -22.75
#